data_AF-A0A7C6EG39-F1
#
_entry.id   AF-A0A7C6EG39-F1
#
_cell.length_a   1.000
_cell.length_b   1.000
_cell.length_c   1.000
_cell.angle_alpha   90.00
_cell.angle_beta   90.00
_cell.angle_gamma   90.00
#
_symmetry.space_group_name_H-M   'P 1'
#
loop_
_entity.id
_entity.type
_entity.pdbx_description
1 polymer ?
#
loop_
_entity_poly.entity_id
_entity_poly.type
_entity_poly.pdbx_seq_one_letter_code
_entity_poly.pdbx_strand_id
1 'polypeptide(L)'
;MGAKELLLFTGEKLESSDLRKLIIEYLRKGEVTFQELAQELQPIGIEKDTLSLILANMETENIIKSETFNIPIMGGYIATSKFKLTETSTAPSTALEE
;
A
#
# COMPACT_ATOMS: atom_id res chain seq x y z
N MET A 1 -1.23 -20.74 -22.59
CA MET A 1 -1.17 -20.79 -21.11
C MET A 1 -0.60 -19.46 -20.66
N GLY A 2 -1.28 -18.48 -20.09
CA GLY A 2 -2.66 -18.27 -19.65
C GLY A 2 -2.59 -16.96 -18.87
N ALA A 3 -2.64 -15.82 -19.57
CA ALA A 3 -2.66 -14.52 -18.91
C ALA A 3 -4.04 -14.38 -18.28
N LYS A 4 -4.09 -14.51 -16.95
CA LYS A 4 -5.33 -14.39 -16.19
C LYS A 4 -5.74 -12.92 -16.24
N GLU A 5 -6.79 -12.65 -17.01
CA GLU A 5 -7.32 -11.32 -17.27
C GLU A 5 -7.95 -10.74 -16.00
N LEU A 6 -7.39 -9.64 -15.52
CA LEU A 6 -7.97 -8.81 -14.47
C LEU A 6 -8.97 -7.84 -15.11
N LEU A 7 -10.20 -8.30 -15.27
CA LEU A 7 -11.32 -7.47 -15.72
C LEU A 7 -11.80 -6.59 -14.56
N LEU A 8 -11.44 -5.31 -14.57
CA LEU A 8 -12.09 -4.30 -13.75
C LEU A 8 -13.54 -4.12 -14.23
N PHE A 9 -14.48 -4.04 -13.28
CA PHE A 9 -15.93 -3.87 -13.52
C PHE A 9 -16.32 -2.57 -14.25
N THR A 10 -15.38 -1.70 -14.60
CA THR A 10 -15.60 -0.43 -15.33
C THR A 10 -15.03 -0.41 -16.75
N GLY A 11 -14.32 -1.45 -17.21
CA GLY A 11 -13.72 -1.48 -18.55
C GLY A 11 -12.59 -0.46 -18.78
N GLU A 12 -12.26 0.37 -17.79
CA GLU A 12 -11.12 1.28 -17.82
C GLU A 12 -9.93 0.64 -17.10
N LYS A 13 -8.80 0.60 -17.81
CA LYS A 13 -7.53 0.06 -17.35
C LYS A 13 -6.94 1.05 -16.34
N LEU A 14 -7.17 0.84 -15.05
CA LEU A 14 -6.51 1.62 -14.00
C LEU A 14 -5.01 1.39 -14.13
N GLU A 15 -4.28 2.40 -14.60
CA GLU A 15 -2.84 2.29 -14.76
C GLU A 15 -2.20 2.12 -13.37
N SER A 16 -1.17 1.29 -13.26
CA SER A 16 -0.42 1.08 -12.00
C SER A 16 0.05 2.41 -11.38
N SER A 17 0.22 3.43 -12.22
CA SER A 17 0.55 4.81 -11.86
C SER A 17 -0.53 5.49 -11.00
N ASP A 18 -1.81 5.29 -11.27
CA ASP A 18 -2.90 5.92 -10.51
C ASP A 18 -3.15 5.20 -9.20
N LEU A 19 -2.99 3.88 -9.18
CA LEU A 19 -3.04 3.13 -7.92
C LEU A 19 -1.92 3.54 -6.97
N ARG A 20 -0.70 3.74 -7.50
CA ARG A 20 0.43 4.23 -6.72
C ARG A 20 0.14 5.58 -6.08
N LYS A 21 -0.49 6.51 -6.81
CA LYS A 21 -0.91 7.81 -6.24
C LYS A 21 -1.91 7.65 -5.10
N LEU A 22 -2.91 6.79 -5.28
CA LEU A 22 -3.90 6.51 -4.23
C LEU A 22 -3.24 5.96 -2.97
N ILE A 23 -2.35 4.97 -3.11
CA ILE A 23 -1.61 4.40 -1.98
C ILE A 23 -0.78 5.47 -1.27
N ILE A 24 -0.10 6.35 -2.00
CA ILE A 24 0.65 7.47 -1.43
C ILE A 24 -0.27 8.42 -0.64
N GLU A 25 -1.43 8.78 -1.18
CA GLU A 25 -2.41 9.65 -0.49
C GLU A 25 -2.94 9.01 0.80
N TYR A 26 -3.15 7.69 0.83
CA TYR A 26 -3.48 6.98 2.08
C TYR A 26 -2.32 7.02 3.08
N LEU A 27 -1.10 6.76 2.62
CA LEU A 27 0.10 6.78 3.48
C LEU A 27 0.50 8.19 3.94
N ARG A 28 0.05 9.24 3.27
CA ARG A 28 0.20 10.63 3.72
C ARG A 28 -0.62 10.94 4.97
N LYS A 29 -1.74 10.23 5.18
CA LYS A 29 -2.57 10.39 6.37
C LYS A 29 -1.96 9.70 7.59
N GLY A 30 -1.03 8.76 7.39
CA GLY A 30 -0.33 8.05 8.45
C GLY A 30 0.08 6.64 8.03
N GLU A 31 0.50 5.86 9.03
CA GLU A 31 0.82 4.45 8.84
C GLU A 31 -0.45 3.63 8.63
N VAL A 32 -0.50 2.83 7.57
CA VAL A 32 -1.64 1.95 7.26
C VAL A 32 -1.19 0.52 7.04
N THR A 33 -2.03 -0.43 7.44
CA THR A 33 -1.75 -1.85 7.27
C THR A 33 -2.08 -2.32 5.85
N PHE A 34 -1.50 -3.46 5.45
CA PHE A 34 -1.89 -4.14 4.20
C PHE A 34 -3.41 -4.37 4.13
N GLN A 35 -3.99 -4.75 5.26
CA GLN A 35 -5.41 -5.11 5.34
C GLN A 35 -6.32 -3.90 5.14
N GLU A 36 -5.99 -2.76 5.74
CA GLU A 36 -6.72 -1.50 5.53
C GLU A 36 -6.63 -1.06 4.07
N LEU A 37 -5.42 -1.05 3.49
CA LEU A 37 -5.24 -0.71 2.07
C LEU A 37 -6.03 -1.67 1.15
N ALA A 38 -6.00 -2.97 1.43
CA ALA A 38 -6.74 -3.96 0.65
C ALA A 38 -8.26 -3.76 0.76
N GLN A 39 -8.78 -3.38 1.94
CA GLN A 39 -10.20 -3.10 2.14
C GLN A 39 -10.65 -1.83 1.41
N GLU A 40 -9.85 -0.76 1.45
CA GLU A 40 -10.15 0.50 0.77
C GLU A 40 -10.10 0.39 -0.75
N LEU A 41 -9.24 -0.49 -1.29
CA LEU A 41 -9.05 -0.69 -2.73
C LEU A 41 -9.92 -1.82 -3.32
N GLN A 42 -10.55 -2.64 -2.47
CA GLN A 42 -11.46 -3.70 -2.89
C GLN A 42 -12.65 -3.21 -3.76
N PRO A 43 -13.31 -2.08 -3.46
CA PRO A 43 -14.43 -1.57 -4.26
C PRO A 43 -14.04 -1.19 -5.68
N ILE A 44 -12.76 -0.92 -5.92
CA ILE A 44 -12.20 -0.51 -7.21
C ILE A 44 -11.77 -1.74 -8.04
N GLY A 45 -11.96 -2.95 -7.52
CA GLY A 45 -11.67 -4.21 -8.22
C GLY A 45 -10.19 -4.59 -8.23
N ILE A 46 -9.40 -4.10 -7.27
CA ILE A 46 -7.97 -4.39 -7.19
C ILE A 46 -7.74 -5.69 -6.40
N GLU A 47 -7.07 -6.64 -7.04
CA GLU A 47 -6.66 -7.88 -6.38
C GLU A 47 -5.55 -7.64 -5.35
N LYS A 48 -5.55 -8.44 -4.29
CA LYS A 48 -4.52 -8.39 -3.23
C LYS A 48 -3.13 -8.67 -3.79
N ASP A 49 -3.00 -9.57 -4.77
CA ASP A 49 -1.74 -9.88 -5.44
C ASP A 49 -1.20 -8.65 -6.20
N THR A 50 -2.06 -7.92 -6.89
CA THR A 50 -1.70 -6.67 -7.59
C THR A 50 -1.26 -5.60 -6.59
N LEU A 51 -2.00 -5.43 -5.49
CA LEU A 51 -1.62 -4.49 -4.42
C LEU A 51 -0.25 -4.85 -3.82
N SER A 52 -0.03 -6.14 -3.54
CA SER A 52 1.25 -6.62 -3.00
C SER A 52 2.42 -6.34 -3.95
N LEU A 53 2.23 -6.53 -5.26
CA LEU A 53 3.25 -6.24 -6.27
C LEU A 53 3.59 -4.74 -6.31
N ILE A 54 2.57 -3.88 -6.22
CA ILE A 54 2.76 -2.43 -6.25
C ILE A 54 3.48 -1.95 -4.99
N LEU A 55 3.09 -2.45 -3.82
CA LEU A 55 3.78 -2.13 -2.56
C LEU A 55 5.24 -2.60 -2.60
N ALA A 56 5.53 -3.80 -3.11
CA ALA A 56 6.89 -4.31 -3.26
C ALA A 56 7.73 -3.46 -4.22
N ASN A 57 7.15 -3.01 -5.34
CA ASN A 57 7.82 -2.07 -6.24
C ASN A 57 8.10 -0.73 -5.57
N MET A 58 7.12 -0.18 -4.84
CA MET A 58 7.29 1.10 -4.14
C MET A 58 8.34 1.02 -3.02
N GLU A 59 8.45 -0.12 -2.36
CA GLU A 59 9.49 -0.37 -1.35
C GLU A 59 10.88 -0.49 -2.01
N THR A 60 10.96 -1.18 -3.14
CA THR A 60 12.19 -1.28 -3.96
C THR A 60 12.65 0.08 -4.47
N GLU A 61 11.71 0.95 -4.84
CA GLU A 61 11.95 2.35 -5.23
C GLU A 61 12.22 3.29 -4.04
N ASN A 62 12.25 2.77 -2.80
CA ASN A 62 12.47 3.54 -1.57
C ASN A 62 11.42 4.66 -1.33
N ILE A 63 10.19 4.47 -1.80
CA ILE A 63 9.07 5.41 -1.61
C ILE A 63 8.34 5.12 -0.31
N ILE A 64 8.21 3.84 0.00
CA ILE A 64 7.57 3.34 1.22
C ILE A 64 8.52 2.44 1.98
N LYS A 65 8.31 2.33 3.28
CA LYS A 65 8.92 1.31 4.13
C LYS A 65 7.81 0.45 4.70
N SER A 66 8.00 -0.87 4.65
CA SER A 66 7.16 -1.79 5.41
C SER A 66 7.81 -2.14 6.75
N GLU A 67 6.99 -2.30 7.78
CA GLU A 67 7.38 -2.85 9.06
C GLU A 67 6.45 -4.02 9.38
N THR A 68 7.03 -5.21 9.51
CA THR A 68 6.27 -6.42 9.86
C THR A 68 6.29 -6.62 11.36
N PHE A 69 5.11 -6.78 11.96
CA PHE A 69 4.93 -7.02 13.38
C PHE A 69 3.91 -8.12 13.63
N ASN A 70 4.02 -8.74 14.79
CA ASN A 70 3.15 -9.83 15.21
C ASN A 70 2.03 -9.28 16.08
N ILE A 71 0.78 -9.45 15.65
CA ILE A 71 -0.38 -9.13 16.46
C ILE A 71 -0.76 -10.39 17.26
N PRO A 72 -0.81 -10.32 18.61
CA PRO A 72 -1.31 -11.43 19.41
C PRO A 72 -2.80 -11.64 19.17
N ILE A 73 -3.20 -12.88 18.93
CA ILE A 73 -4.60 -13.30 18.80
C ILE A 73 -4.88 -14.47 19.75
N MET A 74 -6.15 -14.77 20.03
CA MET A 74 -6.49 -15.97 20.80
C MET A 74 -5.97 -17.21 20.07
N GLY A 75 -4.96 -17.87 20.64
CA GLY A 75 -4.35 -19.08 20.08
C GLY A 75 -3.05 -18.87 19.27
N GLY A 76 -2.48 -17.66 19.21
CA GLY A 76 -1.19 -17.47 18.56
C GLY A 76 -0.86 -16.02 18.19
N TYR A 77 -0.07 -15.86 17.13
CA TYR A 77 0.29 -14.56 16.57
C TYR A 77 -0.02 -14.56 15.08
N ILE A 78 -0.54 -13.44 14.57
CA ILE A 78 -0.65 -13.17 13.15
C ILE A 78 0.39 -12.13 12.75
N ALA A 79 1.23 -12.46 11.77
CA ALA A 79 2.16 -11.50 11.19
C ALA A 79 1.37 -10.56 10.27
N THR A 80 1.55 -9.26 10.45
CA THR A 80 1.00 -8.23 9.57
C THR A 80 2.05 -7.18 9.28
N SER A 81 1.86 -6.45 8.19
CA SER A 81 2.78 -5.39 7.76
C SER A 81 2.06 -4.05 7.75
N LYS A 82 2.70 -3.06 8.37
CA LYS A 82 2.36 -1.64 8.24
C LYS A 82 3.25 -1.02 7.19
N PHE A 83 2.71 -0.07 6.45
CA PHE A 83 3.43 0.70 5.44
C PHE A 83 3.40 2.17 5.84
N LYS A 84 4.51 2.86 5.56
CA LYS A 84 4.63 4.31 5.71
C LYS A 84 5.45 4.90 4.58
N LEU A 85 5.25 6.18 4.28
CA LEU A 85 6.14 6.91 3.37
C LEU A 85 7.55 7.01 3.95
N THR A 86 8.55 6.96 3.09
CA THR A 86 9.93 7.27 3.47
C THR A 86 10.09 8.76 3.71
N GLU A 87 10.98 9.13 4.62
CA GLU A 87 11.29 10.53 4.97
C GLU A 87 11.77 11.32 3.75
N THR A 88 12.39 10.66 2.75
CA THR A 88 12.76 11.26 1.45
C THR A 88 11.56 11.64 0.58
N SER A 89 10.39 11.04 0.80
CA SER A 89 9.12 11.37 0.12
C SER A 89 8.30 12.42 0.87
N THR A 90 8.71 12.74 2.10
CA THR A 90 8.11 13.80 2.91
C THR A 90 8.92 15.06 2.62
N ALA A 91 8.35 16.01 1.87
CA ALA A 91 8.94 17.34 1.80
C ALA A 91 9.22 17.81 3.24
N PRO A 92 10.35 18.50 3.51
CA PRO A 92 10.70 18.93 4.85
C PRO A 92 9.58 19.83 5.38
N SER A 93 8.73 19.29 6.25
CA SER A 93 7.93 20.12 7.13
C SER A 93 8.94 20.74 8.06
N THR A 94 9.20 22.02 7.82
CA THR A 94 9.91 22.95 8.67
C THR A 94 9.50 22.75 10.13
N ALA A 95 10.23 21.89 10.85
CA ALA A 95 10.38 22.03 12.28
C ALA A 95 11.50 23.05 12.45
N LEU A 96 11.12 24.32 12.35
CA LEU A 96 11.93 25.45 12.78
C LEU A 96 12.30 25.17 14.25
N GLU A 97 13.58 25.25 14.54
CA GLU A 97 14.11 25.35 15.90
C GLU A 97 13.39 26.48 16.64
N GLU A 98 12.93 26.21 17.86
CA GLU A 98 12.82 27.22 18.92
C GLU A 98 13.11 26.57 20.28
#